data_AF-A0A9Q9LX75-F1
#
_entry.id   AF-A0A9Q9LX75-F1
#
_cell.length_a   1.000
_cell.length_b   1.000
_cell.length_c   1.000
_cell.angle_alpha   90.00
_cell.angle_beta   90.00
_cell.angle_gamma   90.00
#
_symmetry.space_group_name_H-M   'P 1'
#
loop_
_entity.id
_entity.type
_entity.pdbx_description
1 polymer ?
#
loop_
_entity_poly.entity_id
_entity_poly.type
_entity_poly.pdbx_seq_one_letter_code
_entity_poly.pdbx_strand_id
1 'polypeptide(L)'
;MIWPFRKKPEIEQRSLQTGLTPQYIDMRRRNLVSDGSAALSATVGTCIGAWSRAFAMLTPEPIPDVLTADILAAIGLDLCLRGESCWHIRVHANSLELVRVAYWDELGRGRFHLHIARVNTTETVRALEPEVLKLSINPDPATPWKGRSPFQLMGLSPTLMAEIEQAISSALPMAGKGLLPMPATIPEEQQGKALQGLRNGALAVVTSKADFTTHTGGDRSELKRVDLTPDMQRMDLNPATDSLHERILTACGIPPALVASSGNAGAMREAYRLFALQTVDPLARQIMPELKEKLGVSRLSLDAMMSSDVAGRARAVGVLVNAGVPVQTAMELVGWQGVTIPAMPATQEVKQ
;
A
#
# COMPACT_ATOMS: atom_id res chain seq x y z
N MET A 1 -2.00 -79.81 -6.70
CA MET A 1 -0.99 -78.79 -6.33
C MET A 1 -1.14 -77.60 -7.28
N ILE A 2 -1.96 -76.60 -6.90
CA ILE A 2 -2.21 -75.35 -7.64
C ILE A 2 -2.39 -74.24 -6.59
N TRP A 3 -1.61 -73.16 -6.66
CA TRP A 3 -1.54 -72.07 -5.68
C TRP A 3 -2.35 -70.84 -6.15
N PRO A 4 -3.28 -70.25 -5.35
CA PRO A 4 -4.26 -69.30 -5.86
C PRO A 4 -3.95 -67.82 -5.52
N PHE A 5 -2.74 -67.33 -5.78
CA PHE A 5 -2.40 -65.92 -5.51
C PHE A 5 -1.56 -65.26 -6.63
N ARG A 6 -2.09 -65.23 -7.86
CA ARG A 6 -1.60 -64.25 -8.84
C ARG A 6 -2.18 -62.87 -8.46
N LYS A 7 -1.36 -62.04 -7.78
CA LYS A 7 -1.65 -60.61 -7.59
C LYS A 7 -1.94 -59.98 -8.95
N LYS A 8 -3.09 -59.33 -9.09
CA LYS A 8 -3.34 -58.42 -10.23
C LYS A 8 -2.26 -57.33 -10.19
N PRO A 9 -1.67 -56.93 -11.32
CA PRO A 9 -0.78 -55.77 -11.34
C PRO A 9 -1.57 -54.56 -10.85
N GLU A 10 -1.01 -53.83 -9.88
CA GLU A 10 -1.57 -52.56 -9.44
C GLU A 10 -1.59 -51.62 -10.65
N ILE A 11 -2.78 -51.41 -11.20
CA ILE A 11 -3.03 -50.36 -12.16
C ILE A 11 -2.82 -49.06 -11.38
N GLU A 12 -1.82 -48.28 -11.76
CA GLU A 12 -1.62 -46.91 -11.28
C GLU A 12 -2.97 -46.20 -11.28
N GLN A 13 -3.53 -46.00 -10.10
CA GLN A 13 -4.72 -45.20 -9.92
C GLN A 13 -4.26 -43.73 -10.00
N ARG A 14 -3.94 -43.29 -11.21
CA ARG A 14 -3.67 -41.88 -11.49
C ARG A 14 -4.90 -41.10 -11.03
N SER A 15 -4.68 -40.13 -10.16
CA SER A 15 -5.71 -39.22 -9.70
C SER A 15 -6.45 -38.63 -10.90
N LEU A 16 -7.65 -39.15 -11.17
CA LEU A 16 -8.58 -38.74 -12.23
C LEU A 16 -9.26 -37.41 -11.87
N GLN A 17 -8.46 -36.40 -11.51
CA GLN A 17 -8.89 -35.01 -11.47
C GLN A 17 -7.91 -34.20 -12.32
N THR A 18 -8.04 -34.37 -13.64
CA THR A 18 -7.25 -33.73 -14.71
C THR A 18 -7.35 -32.19 -14.73
N GLY A 19 -8.07 -31.56 -13.79
CA GLY A 19 -8.17 -30.10 -13.65
C GLY A 19 -7.51 -29.53 -12.39
N LEU A 20 -7.47 -30.26 -11.27
CA LEU A 20 -7.08 -29.69 -9.97
C LEU A 20 -5.57 -29.50 -9.83
N THR A 21 -4.75 -30.41 -10.34
CA THR A 21 -3.29 -30.31 -10.23
C THR A 21 -2.70 -29.16 -11.06
N PRO A 22 -3.02 -28.99 -12.36
CA PRO A 22 -2.53 -27.84 -13.13
C PRO A 22 -3.14 -26.52 -12.63
N GLN A 23 -4.43 -26.47 -12.28
CA GLN A 23 -5.03 -25.25 -11.71
C GLN A 23 -4.42 -24.90 -10.35
N TYR A 24 -4.11 -25.89 -9.50
CA TYR A 24 -3.43 -25.69 -8.23
C TYR A 24 -1.99 -25.22 -8.42
N ILE A 25 -1.25 -25.80 -9.38
CA ILE A 25 0.12 -25.37 -9.72
C ILE A 25 0.10 -23.96 -10.31
N ASP A 26 -0.84 -23.63 -11.19
CA ASP A 26 -1.00 -22.29 -11.75
C ASP A 26 -1.46 -21.27 -10.71
N MET A 27 -2.29 -21.68 -9.75
CA MET A 27 -2.71 -20.83 -8.63
C MET A 27 -1.56 -20.64 -7.64
N ARG A 28 -0.73 -21.66 -7.41
CA ARG A 28 0.50 -21.56 -6.60
C ARG A 28 1.55 -20.69 -7.28
N ARG A 29 1.72 -20.84 -8.60
CA ARG A 29 2.61 -19.98 -9.40
C ARG A 29 2.11 -18.55 -9.44
N ARG A 30 0.82 -18.32 -9.64
CA ARG A 30 0.21 -16.98 -9.56
C ARG A 30 0.36 -16.39 -8.17
N ASN A 31 0.13 -17.15 -7.10
CA ASN A 31 0.40 -16.71 -5.74
C ASN A 31 1.88 -16.36 -5.55
N LEU A 32 2.81 -17.21 -6.01
CA LEU A 32 4.24 -16.95 -5.88
C LEU A 32 4.71 -15.70 -6.66
N VAL A 33 4.10 -15.43 -7.82
CA VAL A 33 4.42 -14.27 -8.67
C VAL A 33 3.66 -13.00 -8.23
N SER A 34 2.47 -13.17 -7.65
CA SER A 34 1.56 -12.08 -7.23
C SER A 34 1.69 -11.70 -5.76
N ASP A 35 2.38 -12.50 -4.93
CA ASP A 35 2.58 -12.21 -3.51
C ASP A 35 3.49 -10.99 -3.38
N GLY A 36 2.87 -9.81 -3.22
CA GLY A 36 3.55 -8.56 -2.97
C GLY A 36 4.06 -7.82 -4.21
N SER A 37 3.68 -8.20 -5.43
CA SER A 37 3.94 -7.40 -6.64
C SER A 37 2.99 -6.19 -6.72
N ALA A 38 2.95 -5.35 -5.68
CA ALA A 38 2.34 -4.04 -5.82
C ALA A 38 3.24 -3.25 -6.78
N ALA A 39 2.69 -2.78 -7.89
CA ALA A 39 3.44 -1.96 -8.80
C ALA A 39 3.92 -0.71 -8.04
N LEU A 40 5.24 -0.49 -8.02
CA LEU A 40 5.87 0.56 -7.22
C LEU A 40 5.59 1.92 -7.85
N SER A 41 4.40 2.46 -7.59
CA SER A 41 4.03 3.84 -7.90
C SER A 41 4.19 4.71 -6.65
N ALA A 42 4.41 6.01 -6.85
CA ALA A 42 4.44 6.99 -5.76
C ALA A 42 3.14 6.96 -4.94
N THR A 43 1.99 6.77 -5.59
CA THR A 43 0.68 6.66 -4.94
C THR A 43 0.58 5.40 -4.06
N VAL A 44 1.14 4.29 -4.52
CA VAL A 44 1.17 3.05 -3.73
C VAL A 44 2.09 3.24 -2.51
N GLY A 45 3.22 3.93 -2.69
CA GLY A 45 4.14 4.29 -1.61
C GLY A 45 3.50 5.17 -0.54
N THR A 46 2.68 6.16 -0.92
CA THR A 46 1.95 6.99 0.06
C THR A 46 0.93 6.18 0.85
N CYS A 47 0.20 5.26 0.20
CA CYS A 47 -0.73 4.35 0.88
C CYS A 47 -0.03 3.47 1.92
N ILE A 48 1.08 2.84 1.53
CA ILE A 48 1.86 1.97 2.43
C ILE A 48 2.43 2.77 3.60
N GLY A 49 2.94 3.98 3.34
CA GLY A 49 3.46 4.87 4.37
C GLY A 49 2.38 5.30 5.36
N ALA A 50 1.17 5.60 4.89
CA ALA A 50 0.04 5.95 5.75
C ALA A 50 -0.36 4.77 6.66
N TRP A 51 -0.46 3.56 6.11
CA TRP A 51 -0.77 2.36 6.89
C TRP A 51 0.30 2.05 7.93
N SER A 52 1.58 2.03 7.52
CA SER A 52 2.69 1.74 8.42
C SER A 52 2.72 2.72 9.61
N ARG A 53 2.53 4.02 9.35
CA ARG A 53 2.47 5.05 10.40
C ARG A 53 1.24 4.93 11.29
N ALA A 54 0.08 4.60 10.71
CA ALA A 54 -1.16 4.43 11.47
C ALA A 54 -1.05 3.26 12.46
N PHE A 55 -0.50 2.13 12.03
CA PHE A 55 -0.29 0.99 12.92
C PHE A 55 0.77 1.25 13.99
N ALA A 56 1.83 2.02 13.68
CA ALA A 56 2.81 2.44 14.69
C ALA A 56 2.18 3.29 15.83
N MET A 57 1.04 3.93 15.58
CA MET A 57 0.30 4.72 16.57
C MET A 57 -0.71 3.89 17.39
N LEU A 58 -0.87 2.60 17.11
CA LEU A 58 -1.73 1.73 17.92
C LEU A 58 -1.04 1.38 19.23
N THR A 59 -1.80 1.46 20.32
CA THR A 59 -1.30 1.11 21.66
C THR A 59 -1.88 -0.24 22.08
N PRO A 60 -1.07 -1.31 22.17
CA PRO A 60 -1.54 -2.60 22.68
C PRO A 60 -1.77 -2.55 24.19
N GLU A 61 -2.87 -3.17 24.65
CA GLU A 61 -3.29 -3.25 26.05
C GLU A 61 -3.54 -4.71 26.47
N PRO A 62 -2.90 -5.21 27.55
CA PRO A 62 -1.82 -4.57 28.32
C PRO A 62 -0.59 -4.36 27.43
N ILE A 63 0.26 -3.37 27.75
CA ILE A 63 1.47 -3.05 26.97
C ILE A 63 2.39 -4.28 26.96
N PRO A 64 2.52 -5.01 25.85
CA PRO A 64 3.42 -6.14 25.75
C PRO A 64 4.79 -5.61 25.38
N ASP A 65 5.83 -6.00 26.13
CA ASP A 65 7.23 -5.65 25.80
C ASP A 65 7.64 -6.10 24.38
N VAL A 66 6.87 -7.01 23.78
CA VAL A 66 7.14 -7.64 22.49
C VAL A 66 6.57 -6.86 21.30
N LEU A 67 5.45 -6.15 21.47
CA LEU A 67 4.79 -5.42 20.38
C LEU A 67 5.25 -3.96 20.38
N THR A 68 6.43 -3.74 19.80
CA THR A 68 6.98 -2.39 19.63
C THR A 68 6.34 -1.65 18.45
N ALA A 69 6.44 -0.32 18.44
CA ALA A 69 5.93 0.52 17.36
C ALA A 69 6.51 0.13 15.99
N ASP A 70 7.77 -0.31 15.95
CA ASP A 70 8.44 -0.78 14.72
C ASP A 70 7.82 -2.08 14.18
N ILE A 71 7.46 -3.01 15.08
CA ILE A 71 6.79 -4.26 14.71
C ILE A 71 5.37 -3.96 14.19
N LEU A 72 4.63 -3.10 14.88
CA LEU A 72 3.30 -2.67 14.42
C LEU A 72 3.37 -1.95 13.08
N ALA A 73 4.37 -1.08 12.87
CA ALA A 73 4.59 -0.41 11.59
C ALA A 73 4.89 -1.41 10.46
N ALA A 74 5.67 -2.45 10.74
CA ALA A 74 5.95 -3.53 9.80
C ALA A 74 4.72 -4.39 9.50
N ILE A 75 3.88 -4.67 10.51
CA ILE A 75 2.59 -5.35 10.33
C ILE A 75 1.70 -4.54 9.40
N GLY A 76 1.54 -3.23 9.63
CA GLY A 76 0.74 -2.35 8.79
C GLY A 76 1.21 -2.34 7.32
N LEU A 77 2.53 -2.36 7.11
CA LEU A 77 3.13 -2.44 5.78
C LEU A 77 2.81 -3.77 5.09
N ASP A 78 2.99 -4.89 5.79
CA ASP A 78 2.73 -6.23 5.25
C ASP A 78 1.25 -6.44 4.91
N LEU A 79 0.36 -5.99 5.80
CA LEU A 79 -1.08 -6.05 5.58
C LEU A 79 -1.49 -5.21 4.36
N CYS A 80 -0.90 -4.03 4.17
CA CYS A 80 -1.20 -3.18 3.00
C CYS A 80 -0.71 -3.84 1.68
N LEU A 81 0.50 -4.39 1.65
CA LEU A 81 1.09 -4.94 0.44
C LEU A 81 0.56 -6.33 0.06
N ARG A 82 0.44 -7.21 1.05
CA ARG A 82 0.15 -8.64 0.84
C ARG A 82 -1.24 -9.02 1.34
N GLY A 83 -1.83 -8.24 2.25
CA GLY A 83 -3.03 -8.65 2.98
C GLY A 83 -2.74 -9.64 4.11
N GLU A 84 -1.46 -9.96 4.33
CA GLU A 84 -1.02 -10.95 5.30
C GLU A 84 0.32 -10.51 5.92
N SER A 85 0.47 -10.74 7.22
CA SER A 85 1.73 -10.55 7.94
C SER A 85 2.00 -11.78 8.81
N CYS A 86 3.18 -12.36 8.67
CA CYS A 86 3.57 -13.59 9.34
C CYS A 86 4.83 -13.36 10.18
N TRP A 87 4.76 -13.75 11.45
CA TRP A 87 5.84 -13.62 12.41
C TRP A 87 6.09 -14.94 13.11
N HIS A 88 7.37 -15.26 13.32
CA HIS A 88 7.78 -16.39 14.12
C HIS A 88 7.99 -15.93 15.56
N ILE A 89 7.27 -16.56 16.50
CA ILE A 89 7.38 -16.33 17.93
C ILE A 89 8.54 -17.18 18.45
N ARG A 90 9.64 -16.52 18.81
CA ARG A 90 10.77 -17.18 19.46
C ARG A 90 10.70 -16.94 20.95
N VAL A 91 10.66 -18.04 21.70
CA VAL A 91 10.73 -18.01 23.15
C VAL A 91 12.19 -18.22 23.55
N HIS A 92 12.83 -17.16 24.04
CA HIS A 92 14.08 -17.26 24.78
C HIS A 92 13.75 -17.32 26.28
N ALA A 93 14.66 -17.85 27.09
CA ALA A 93 14.43 -18.24 28.49
C ALA A 93 13.57 -17.27 29.34
N ASN A 94 13.67 -15.95 29.10
CA ASN A 94 12.88 -14.94 29.79
C ASN A 94 12.34 -13.82 28.88
N SER A 95 12.40 -14.00 27.55
CA SER A 95 11.94 -12.99 26.59
C SER A 95 11.31 -13.62 25.36
N LEU A 96 10.24 -12.99 24.89
CA LEU A 96 9.58 -13.31 23.64
C LEU A 96 10.14 -12.39 22.55
N GLU A 97 10.58 -12.95 21.43
CA GLU A 97 11.06 -12.22 20.27
C GLU A 97 10.17 -12.54 19.07
N LEU A 98 9.65 -11.50 18.42
CA LEU A 98 8.91 -11.63 17.17
C LEU A 98 9.84 -11.39 15.99
N VAL A 99 10.05 -12.42 15.18
CA VAL A 99 10.88 -12.33 13.97
C VAL A 99 9.98 -12.32 12.74
N ARG A 100 10.07 -11.26 11.93
CA ARG A 100 9.31 -11.13 10.68
C ARG A 100 9.73 -12.22 9.69
N VAL A 101 8.74 -12.90 9.11
CA VAL A 101 8.96 -13.97 8.12
C VAL A 101 8.81 -13.37 6.72
N ALA A 102 9.76 -13.67 5.82
CA ALA A 102 9.73 -13.15 4.45
C ALA A 102 8.80 -13.97 3.53
N TYR A 103 8.84 -15.30 3.67
CA TYR A 103 8.00 -16.23 2.94
C TYR A 103 7.55 -17.37 3.84
N TRP A 104 6.30 -17.81 3.68
CA TRP A 104 5.75 -18.93 4.44
C TRP A 104 4.92 -19.82 3.52
N ASP A 105 5.01 -21.14 3.74
CA ASP A 105 4.12 -22.12 3.13
C ASP A 105 3.31 -22.82 4.23
N GLU A 106 2.00 -22.87 4.05
CA GLU A 106 1.07 -23.51 4.97
C GLU A 106 0.75 -24.91 4.45
N LEU A 107 1.24 -25.93 5.14
CA LEU A 107 1.12 -27.33 4.72
C LEU A 107 -0.18 -27.99 5.18
N GLY A 108 -1.10 -27.20 5.77
CA GLY A 108 -2.32 -27.66 6.41
C GLY A 108 -2.09 -28.26 7.80
N ARG A 109 -3.18 -28.34 8.59
CA ARG A 109 -3.18 -28.83 9.99
C ARG A 109 -2.24 -28.04 10.91
N GLY A 110 -2.18 -26.72 10.73
CA GLY A 110 -1.38 -25.85 11.60
C GLY A 110 0.13 -26.05 11.49
N ARG A 111 0.63 -26.46 10.32
CA ARG A 111 2.06 -26.65 10.05
C ARG A 111 2.56 -25.62 9.06
N PHE A 112 3.64 -24.93 9.43
CA PHE A 112 4.23 -23.87 8.63
C PHE A 112 5.68 -24.17 8.29
N HIS A 113 6.03 -23.87 7.05
CA HIS A 113 7.43 -23.72 6.62
C HIS A 113 7.72 -22.23 6.50
N LEU A 114 8.52 -21.71 7.42
CA LEU A 114 8.88 -20.31 7.49
C LEU A 114 10.26 -20.09 6.89
N HIS A 115 10.39 -19.03 6.10
CA HIS A 115 11.64 -18.58 5.52
C HIS A 115 11.95 -17.19 6.08
N ILE A 116 12.91 -17.14 6.98
CA ILE A 116 13.36 -15.93 7.64
C ILE A 116 14.57 -15.41 6.88
N ALA A 117 14.44 -14.22 6.29
CA ALA A 117 15.56 -13.54 5.65
C ALA A 117 16.41 -12.86 6.72
N ARG A 118 17.72 -13.14 6.71
CA ARG A 118 18.73 -12.44 7.48
C ARG A 118 19.73 -11.79 6.54
N VAL A 119 20.52 -10.87 7.07
CA VAL A 119 21.65 -10.30 6.32
C VAL A 119 22.56 -11.45 5.87
N ASN A 120 22.71 -11.62 4.56
CA ASN A 120 23.53 -12.64 3.88
C ASN A 120 23.14 -14.11 4.08
N THR A 121 22.03 -14.44 4.77
CA THR A 121 21.60 -15.84 4.95
C THR A 121 20.08 -15.96 4.95
N THR A 122 19.57 -17.12 4.55
CA THR A 122 18.14 -17.46 4.71
C THR A 122 18.02 -18.66 5.64
N GLU A 123 17.17 -18.52 6.64
CA GLU A 123 16.91 -19.55 7.64
C GLU A 123 15.53 -20.16 7.37
N THR A 124 15.47 -21.47 7.14
CA THR A 124 14.21 -22.19 6.94
C THR A 124 13.82 -22.93 8.22
N VAL A 125 12.71 -22.54 8.83
CA VAL A 125 12.22 -23.08 10.11
C VAL A 125 10.90 -23.80 9.87
N ARG A 126 10.74 -24.98 10.45
CA ARG A 126 9.44 -25.65 10.53
C ARG A 126 8.80 -25.28 11.87
N ALA A 127 7.68 -24.60 11.82
CA ALA A 127 6.99 -24.12 13.01
C ALA A 127 5.57 -24.69 13.07
N LEU A 128 5.07 -24.84 14.29
CA LEU A 128 3.66 -25.18 14.53
C LEU A 128 2.82 -23.91 14.67
N GLU A 129 1.51 -24.02 14.46
CA GLU A 129 0.55 -22.93 14.62
C GLU A 129 0.70 -22.06 15.87
N PRO A 130 0.93 -22.59 17.09
CA PRO A 130 1.14 -21.76 18.27
C PRO A 130 2.44 -20.94 18.24
N GLU A 131 3.43 -21.32 17.43
CA GLU A 131 4.72 -20.62 17.29
C GLU A 131 4.69 -19.55 16.20
N VAL A 132 3.60 -19.46 15.44
CA VAL A 132 3.47 -18.54 14.31
C VAL A 132 2.34 -17.58 14.56
N LEU A 133 2.61 -16.28 14.47
CA LEU A 133 1.59 -15.25 14.45
C LEU A 133 1.25 -14.94 12.99
N LYS A 134 0.07 -15.37 12.51
CA LYS A 134 -0.39 -15.09 11.14
C LYS A 134 -1.58 -14.13 11.19
N LEU A 135 -1.34 -12.89 10.76
CA LEU A 135 -2.36 -11.87 10.65
C LEU A 135 -2.82 -11.81 9.20
N SER A 136 -4.13 -11.92 8.96
CA SER A 136 -4.71 -11.86 7.62
C SER A 136 -5.88 -10.88 7.58
N ILE A 137 -5.99 -10.12 6.49
CA ILE A 137 -7.10 -9.19 6.24
C ILE A 137 -7.79 -9.51 4.91
N ASN A 138 -9.06 -9.11 4.79
CA ASN A 138 -9.86 -9.24 3.57
C ASN A 138 -9.81 -10.64 2.91
N PRO A 139 -9.98 -11.75 3.66
CA PRO A 139 -9.90 -13.08 3.06
C PRO A 139 -10.92 -13.25 1.93
N ASP A 140 -10.49 -13.89 0.84
CA ASP A 140 -11.38 -14.23 -0.27
C ASP A 140 -12.32 -15.38 0.16
N PRO A 141 -13.64 -15.32 -0.09
CA PRO A 141 -14.54 -16.44 0.12
C PRO A 141 -14.07 -17.76 -0.51
N ALA A 142 -13.32 -17.70 -1.63
CA ALA A 142 -12.78 -18.88 -2.28
C ALA A 142 -11.55 -19.48 -1.55
N THR A 143 -10.78 -18.65 -0.85
CA THR A 143 -9.60 -19.05 -0.06
C THR A 143 -9.60 -18.36 1.30
N PRO A 144 -10.49 -18.75 2.24
CA PRO A 144 -10.68 -18.04 3.50
C PRO A 144 -9.45 -18.03 4.41
N TRP A 145 -8.52 -18.97 4.22
CA TRP A 145 -7.25 -19.04 4.94
C TRP A 145 -6.18 -18.09 4.41
N LYS A 146 -6.43 -17.39 3.29
CA LYS A 146 -5.48 -16.46 2.68
C LYS A 146 -6.03 -15.03 2.69
N GLY A 147 -5.25 -14.10 3.21
CA GLY A 147 -5.54 -12.67 3.15
C GLY A 147 -5.34 -12.08 1.75
N ARG A 148 -5.97 -10.93 1.51
CA ARG A 148 -5.91 -10.21 0.24
C ARG A 148 -5.53 -8.75 0.46
N SER A 149 -4.57 -8.25 -0.32
CA SER A 149 -4.20 -6.85 -0.22
C SER A 149 -5.32 -5.92 -0.73
N PRO A 150 -5.46 -4.70 -0.18
CA PRO A 150 -6.36 -3.69 -0.74
C PRO A 150 -6.08 -3.41 -2.22
N PHE A 151 -4.83 -3.50 -2.67
CA PHE A 151 -4.48 -3.34 -4.08
C PHE A 151 -5.06 -4.43 -4.97
N GLN A 152 -5.14 -5.67 -4.49
CA GLN A 152 -5.77 -6.77 -5.22
C GLN A 152 -7.29 -6.59 -5.35
N LEU A 153 -7.95 -5.86 -4.42
CA LEU A 153 -9.36 -5.47 -4.55
C LEU A 153 -9.59 -4.55 -5.76
N MET A 154 -8.60 -3.74 -6.11
CA MET A 154 -8.66 -2.76 -7.20
C MET A 154 -8.32 -3.33 -8.57
N GLY A 155 -7.91 -4.59 -8.65
CA GLY A 155 -7.52 -5.23 -9.89
C GLY A 155 -6.34 -4.52 -10.56
N LEU A 156 -6.57 -3.91 -11.72
CA LEU A 156 -5.53 -3.36 -12.60
C LEU A 156 -5.22 -1.87 -12.36
N SER A 157 -5.93 -1.19 -11.44
CA SER A 157 -5.69 0.25 -11.24
C SER A 157 -4.28 0.59 -10.72
N PRO A 158 -3.70 -0.15 -9.75
CA PRO A 158 -2.34 0.12 -9.28
C PRO A 158 -1.27 -0.12 -10.34
N THR A 159 -1.43 -1.17 -11.16
CA THR A 159 -0.52 -1.47 -12.27
C THR A 159 -0.59 -0.40 -13.35
N LEU A 160 -1.81 0.05 -13.70
CA LEU A 160 -2.01 1.13 -14.66
C LEU A 160 -1.35 2.43 -14.19
N MET A 161 -1.48 2.78 -12.91
CA MET A 161 -0.82 3.98 -12.35
C MET A 161 0.71 3.88 -12.49
N ALA A 162 1.29 2.75 -12.13
CA ALA A 162 2.73 2.55 -12.25
C ALA A 162 3.22 2.57 -13.70
N GLU A 163 2.44 2.01 -14.64
CA GLU A 163 2.75 2.07 -16.07
C GLU A 163 2.69 3.51 -16.60
N ILE A 164 1.71 4.31 -16.17
CA ILE A 164 1.62 5.73 -16.53
C ILE A 164 2.82 6.50 -15.97
N GLU A 165 3.14 6.33 -14.68
CA GLU A 165 4.32 6.97 -14.06
C GLU A 165 5.61 6.59 -14.77
N GLN A 166 5.78 5.31 -15.11
CA GLN A 166 6.94 4.81 -15.84
C GLN A 166 7.00 5.36 -17.26
N ALA A 167 5.88 5.43 -17.98
CA ALA A 167 5.80 5.99 -19.32
C ALA A 167 6.19 7.47 -19.33
N ILE A 168 5.66 8.25 -18.38
CA ILE A 168 6.00 9.68 -18.23
C ILE A 168 7.48 9.85 -17.90
N SER A 169 8.00 9.08 -16.93
CA SER A 169 9.41 9.10 -16.54
C SER A 169 10.34 8.78 -17.72
N SER A 170 9.97 7.82 -18.56
CA SER A 170 10.74 7.46 -19.76
C SER A 170 10.67 8.50 -20.88
N ALA A 171 9.57 9.24 -20.98
CA ALA A 171 9.37 10.26 -22.02
C ALA A 171 10.02 11.61 -21.67
N LEU A 172 10.14 11.96 -20.39
CA LEU A 172 10.70 13.23 -19.92
C LEU A 172 12.13 13.53 -20.45
N PRO A 173 13.08 12.58 -20.50
CA PRO A 173 14.40 12.81 -21.11
C PRO A 173 14.36 13.15 -22.60
N MET A 174 13.27 12.81 -23.29
CA MET A 174 13.04 13.10 -24.70
C MET A 174 12.19 14.36 -24.90
N ALA A 175 11.60 14.91 -23.83
CA ALA A 175 10.76 16.10 -23.89
C ALA A 175 11.57 17.30 -24.43
N GLY A 176 10.99 17.97 -25.42
CA GLY A 176 11.66 19.07 -26.10
C GLY A 176 12.76 18.62 -27.08
N LYS A 177 13.02 17.32 -27.24
CA LYS A 177 13.87 16.82 -28.33
C LYS A 177 13.06 16.66 -29.62
N GLY A 178 13.60 17.17 -30.72
CA GLY A 178 12.96 17.10 -32.03
C GLY A 178 13.93 16.74 -33.14
N LEU A 179 13.39 16.14 -34.19
CA LEU A 179 14.08 15.98 -35.45
C LEU A 179 13.71 17.16 -36.35
N LEU A 180 14.70 17.81 -36.91
CA LEU A 180 14.49 18.75 -38.00
C LEU A 180 14.91 18.06 -39.30
N PRO A 181 13.96 17.62 -40.14
CA PRO A 181 14.29 17.05 -41.43
C PRO A 181 14.82 18.17 -42.33
N MET A 182 16.07 18.05 -42.79
CA MET A 182 16.68 18.98 -43.74
C MET A 182 16.77 18.30 -45.12
N PRO A 183 16.34 18.96 -46.21
CA PRO A 183 16.48 18.39 -47.54
C PRO A 183 17.96 18.27 -47.93
N ALA A 184 18.32 17.14 -48.54
CA ALA A 184 19.69 16.84 -48.97
C ALA A 184 20.22 17.77 -50.08
N THR A 185 19.36 18.64 -50.64
CA THR A 185 19.70 19.60 -51.71
C THR A 185 20.34 20.89 -51.20
N ILE A 186 20.38 21.12 -49.88
CA ILE A 186 20.98 22.33 -49.30
C ILE A 186 22.49 22.13 -49.13
N PRO A 187 23.35 23.04 -49.62
CA PRO A 187 24.81 22.97 -49.46
C PRO A 187 25.25 22.93 -47.99
N GLU A 188 26.31 22.17 -47.69
CA GLU A 188 26.82 21.92 -46.32
C GLU A 188 27.14 23.23 -45.53
N GLU A 189 27.58 24.29 -46.21
CA GLU A 189 27.86 25.59 -45.57
C GLU A 189 26.59 26.28 -45.03
N GLN A 190 25.45 26.12 -45.72
CA GLN A 190 24.17 26.67 -45.28
C GLN A 190 23.53 25.79 -44.19
N GLN A 191 23.78 24.48 -44.24
CA GLN A 191 23.42 23.56 -43.16
C GLN A 191 24.15 23.94 -41.86
N GLY A 192 25.44 24.27 -41.94
CA GLY A 192 26.24 24.73 -40.80
C GLY A 192 25.70 26.00 -40.14
N LYS A 193 25.23 26.98 -40.92
CA LYS A 193 24.61 28.22 -40.40
C LYS A 193 23.23 27.97 -39.77
N ALA A 194 22.41 27.11 -40.38
CA ALA A 194 21.12 26.70 -39.81
C ALA A 194 21.30 25.93 -38.49
N LEU A 195 22.33 25.08 -38.40
CA LEU A 195 22.72 24.35 -37.19
C LEU A 195 23.26 25.28 -36.09
N GLN A 196 23.96 26.36 -36.46
CA GLN A 196 24.52 27.31 -35.50
C GLN A 196 23.45 28.10 -34.74
N GLY A 197 22.28 28.33 -35.34
CA GLY A 197 21.11 28.95 -34.69
C GLY A 197 20.31 28.02 -33.76
N LEU A 198 20.53 26.70 -33.84
CA LEU A 198 19.77 25.66 -33.12
C LEU A 198 20.57 25.05 -31.95
N ARG A 199 21.62 25.75 -31.49
CA ARG A 199 22.64 25.30 -30.52
C ARG A 199 22.16 24.95 -29.10
N ASN A 200 20.86 24.98 -28.83
CA ASN A 200 20.33 24.34 -27.62
C ASN A 200 20.13 22.86 -27.98
N GLY A 201 20.96 21.96 -27.44
CA GLY A 201 21.15 20.54 -27.80
C GLY A 201 19.94 19.59 -27.76
N ALA A 202 18.78 20.06 -28.21
CA ALA A 202 17.50 19.41 -28.25
C ALA A 202 17.04 19.12 -29.68
N LEU A 203 17.83 19.44 -30.71
CA LEU A 203 17.45 19.21 -32.10
C LEU A 203 18.51 18.38 -32.82
N ALA A 204 18.11 17.20 -33.30
CA ALA A 204 18.93 16.39 -34.19
C ALA A 204 18.48 16.66 -35.63
N VAL A 205 19.41 17.12 -36.47
CA VAL A 205 19.15 17.35 -37.88
C VAL A 205 19.40 16.06 -38.62
N VAL A 206 18.36 15.56 -39.29
CA VAL A 206 18.43 14.35 -40.11
C VAL A 206 18.30 14.76 -41.56
N THR A 207 19.33 14.47 -42.35
CA THR A 207 19.28 14.65 -43.80
C THR A 207 18.36 13.58 -44.39
N SER A 208 17.21 13.98 -44.92
CA SER A 208 16.28 13.04 -45.53
C SER A 208 16.41 13.07 -47.05
N LYS A 209 16.47 11.88 -47.67
CA LYS A 209 16.27 11.67 -49.11
C LYS A 209 14.79 11.45 -49.46
N ALA A 210 13.89 11.49 -48.48
CA ALA A 210 12.46 11.31 -48.74
C ALA A 210 11.99 12.44 -49.67
N ASP A 211 11.53 12.02 -50.84
CA ASP A 211 10.97 12.83 -51.89
C ASP A 211 9.91 13.80 -51.34
N PHE A 212 10.17 15.10 -51.44
CA PHE A 212 9.14 16.15 -51.37
C PHE A 212 8.31 16.18 -52.68
N THR A 213 8.08 15.04 -53.34
CA THR A 213 7.46 14.96 -54.68
C THR A 213 5.93 14.87 -54.67
N THR A 214 5.27 15.60 -53.77
CA THR A 214 3.87 16.01 -53.98
C THR A 214 3.69 17.45 -53.52
N HIS A 215 4.33 18.38 -54.24
CA HIS A 215 3.94 19.78 -54.27
C HIS A 215 2.93 20.00 -55.39
N THR A 216 1.64 19.82 -55.10
CA THR A 216 0.57 20.54 -55.80
C THR A 216 0.27 21.80 -54.99
N GLY A 217 0.93 22.92 -55.35
CA GLY A 217 0.42 24.28 -55.13
C GLY A 217 0.27 24.76 -53.68
N GLY A 218 1.27 24.58 -52.82
CA GLY A 218 1.34 25.23 -51.50
C GLY A 218 2.70 25.88 -51.30
N ASP A 219 2.70 27.01 -50.59
CA ASP A 219 3.84 27.89 -50.31
C ASP A 219 5.05 27.12 -49.71
N ARG A 220 6.26 27.66 -49.91
CA ARG A 220 7.57 27.01 -49.66
C ARG A 220 7.55 26.13 -48.40
N SER A 221 7.83 24.83 -48.59
CA SER A 221 7.90 23.80 -47.56
C SER A 221 8.49 24.31 -46.24
N GLU A 222 7.64 24.57 -45.26
CA GLU A 222 8.07 24.97 -43.93
C GLU A 222 8.85 23.81 -43.30
N LEU A 223 10.08 24.10 -42.84
CA LEU A 223 10.89 23.15 -42.08
C LEU A 223 10.18 22.85 -40.75
N LYS A 224 9.29 21.87 -40.75
CA LYS A 224 8.52 21.50 -39.56
C LYS A 224 9.36 20.58 -38.68
N ARG A 225 9.62 21.06 -37.47
CA ARG A 225 10.16 20.25 -36.38
C ARG A 225 9.20 19.08 -36.09
N VAL A 226 9.74 17.87 -36.11
CA VAL A 226 9.03 16.66 -35.69
C VAL A 226 9.48 16.35 -34.27
N ASP A 227 8.59 16.52 -33.30
CA ASP A 227 8.90 16.18 -31.92
C ASP A 227 9.04 14.66 -31.74
N LEU A 228 10.03 14.24 -30.97
CA LEU A 228 10.27 12.84 -30.64
C LEU A 228 9.39 12.34 -29.50
N THR A 229 8.70 13.25 -28.81
CA THR A 229 7.76 12.94 -27.76
C THR A 229 6.32 13.05 -28.24
N PRO A 230 5.41 12.24 -27.68
CA PRO A 230 3.98 12.51 -27.75
C PRO A 230 3.67 13.95 -27.32
N ASP A 231 2.67 14.57 -27.93
CA ASP A 231 2.22 15.91 -27.54
C ASP A 231 1.53 15.83 -26.16
N MET A 232 2.32 16.07 -25.11
CA MET A 232 1.88 16.01 -23.72
C MET A 232 0.79 17.04 -23.40
N GLN A 233 0.72 18.16 -24.15
CA GLN A 233 -0.30 19.19 -23.94
C GLN A 233 -1.66 18.73 -24.44
N ARG A 234 -1.70 17.97 -25.54
CA ARG A 234 -2.95 17.42 -26.10
C ARG A 234 -3.47 16.21 -25.35
N MET A 235 -2.57 15.47 -24.68
CA MET A 235 -2.93 14.22 -24.01
C MET A 235 -3.62 14.43 -22.65
N ASP A 236 -3.55 15.65 -22.07
CA ASP A 236 -4.08 16.03 -20.74
C ASP A 236 -4.31 14.85 -19.78
N LEU A 237 -3.22 14.33 -19.22
CA LEU A 237 -3.27 13.15 -18.35
C LEU A 237 -3.75 13.46 -16.93
N ASN A 238 -3.72 14.72 -16.52
CA ASN A 238 -4.01 15.15 -15.15
C ASN A 238 -5.36 14.62 -14.62
N PRO A 239 -6.50 14.78 -15.31
CA PRO A 239 -7.79 14.31 -14.77
C PRO A 239 -7.85 12.79 -14.63
N ALA A 240 -7.18 12.05 -15.52
CA ALA A 240 -7.14 10.59 -15.46
C ALA A 240 -6.22 10.11 -14.33
N THR A 241 -5.05 10.72 -14.16
CA THR A 241 -4.12 10.39 -13.07
C THR A 241 -4.69 10.77 -11.71
N ASP A 242 -5.33 11.93 -11.59
CA ASP A 242 -5.93 12.38 -10.34
C ASP A 242 -7.08 11.45 -9.93
N SER A 243 -7.96 11.08 -10.88
CA SER A 243 -9.03 10.10 -10.61
C SER A 243 -8.48 8.73 -10.22
N LEU A 244 -7.41 8.26 -10.86
CA LEU A 244 -6.77 6.99 -10.47
C LEU A 244 -6.12 7.09 -9.08
N HIS A 245 -5.49 8.20 -8.75
CA HIS A 245 -4.89 8.46 -7.46
C HIS A 245 -5.94 8.42 -6.34
N GLU A 246 -7.06 9.13 -6.52
CA GLU A 246 -8.17 9.13 -5.56
C GLU A 246 -8.80 7.73 -5.39
N ARG A 247 -8.95 6.97 -6.47
CA ARG A 247 -9.47 5.59 -6.42
C ARG A 247 -8.55 4.67 -5.63
N ILE A 248 -7.24 4.78 -5.81
CA ILE A 248 -6.26 3.97 -5.08
C ILE A 248 -6.27 4.33 -3.59
N LEU A 249 -6.31 5.62 -3.24
CA LEU A 249 -6.38 6.08 -1.85
C LEU A 249 -7.66 5.59 -1.16
N THR A 250 -8.82 5.82 -1.79
CA THR A 250 -10.12 5.43 -1.24
C THR A 250 -10.24 3.91 -1.05
N ALA A 251 -9.68 3.12 -1.97
CA ALA A 251 -9.64 1.66 -1.84
C ALA A 251 -8.78 1.16 -0.66
N CYS A 252 -7.70 1.89 -0.36
CA CYS A 252 -6.87 1.64 0.82
C CYS A 252 -7.53 2.20 2.10
N GLY A 253 -8.75 2.70 2.01
CA GLY A 253 -9.48 3.32 3.11
C GLY A 253 -8.94 4.70 3.52
N ILE A 254 -8.02 5.28 2.74
CA ILE A 254 -7.41 6.59 3.00
C ILE A 254 -8.27 7.66 2.30
N PRO A 255 -8.89 8.59 3.04
CA PRO A 255 -9.67 9.65 2.42
C PRO A 255 -8.76 10.60 1.63
N PRO A 256 -9.08 10.94 0.36
CA PRO A 256 -8.24 11.79 -0.47
C PRO A 256 -7.95 13.17 0.13
N ALA A 257 -8.86 13.68 0.96
CA ALA A 257 -8.70 14.94 1.67
C ALA A 257 -7.46 15.00 2.60
N LEU A 258 -6.86 13.86 2.97
CA LEU A 258 -5.61 13.82 3.74
C LEU A 258 -4.38 14.20 2.92
N VAL A 259 -4.43 14.00 1.59
CA VAL A 259 -3.31 14.23 0.67
C VAL A 259 -3.61 15.42 -0.26
N ALA A 260 -4.83 15.97 -0.21
CA ALA A 260 -5.24 17.10 -1.02
C ALA A 260 -4.40 18.36 -0.76
N SER A 261 -4.05 19.06 -1.84
CA SER A 261 -3.27 20.30 -1.81
C SER A 261 -4.04 21.52 -1.29
N SER A 262 -5.35 21.40 -1.08
CA SER A 262 -6.26 22.51 -0.76
C SER A 262 -6.16 23.06 0.67
N GLY A 263 -5.29 22.50 1.52
CA GLY A 263 -4.86 23.11 2.79
C GLY A 263 -5.95 23.28 3.86
N ASN A 264 -7.12 22.65 3.72
CA ASN A 264 -8.20 22.77 4.70
C ASN A 264 -7.95 21.89 5.94
N ALA A 265 -7.37 22.49 6.99
CA ALA A 265 -7.06 21.82 8.25
C ALA A 265 -8.28 21.25 8.99
N GLY A 266 -9.49 21.80 8.76
CA GLY A 266 -10.73 21.25 9.32
C GLY A 266 -11.10 19.93 8.63
N ALA A 267 -11.12 19.93 7.31
CA ALA A 267 -11.40 18.74 6.50
C ALA A 267 -10.34 17.65 6.72
N MET A 268 -9.06 18.00 6.85
CA MET A 268 -7.97 17.04 7.14
C MET A 268 -8.17 16.33 8.49
N ARG A 269 -8.60 17.04 9.54
CA ARG A 269 -8.86 16.42 10.85
C ARG A 269 -10.03 15.43 10.79
N GLU A 270 -11.11 15.79 10.10
CA GLU A 270 -12.26 14.90 9.93
C GLU A 270 -11.92 13.69 9.05
N ALA A 271 -11.16 13.91 7.98
CA ALA A 271 -10.64 12.84 7.13
C ALA A 271 -9.72 11.88 7.91
N TYR A 272 -8.89 12.41 8.81
CA TYR A 272 -8.04 11.58 9.67
C TYR A 272 -8.87 10.74 10.65
N ARG A 273 -9.91 11.33 11.26
CA ARG A 273 -10.85 10.60 12.11
C ARG A 273 -11.60 9.51 11.33
N LEU A 274 -12.02 9.81 10.10
CA LEU A 274 -12.67 8.83 9.23
C LEU A 274 -11.74 7.65 8.94
N PHE A 275 -10.49 7.92 8.59
CA PHE A 275 -9.45 6.91 8.39
C PHE A 275 -9.25 6.05 9.64
N ALA A 276 -9.16 6.68 10.81
CA ALA A 276 -9.01 5.99 12.09
C ALA A 276 -10.17 5.01 12.36
N LEU A 277 -11.40 5.48 12.22
CA LEU A 277 -12.59 4.76 12.64
C LEU A 277 -13.08 3.74 11.60
N GLN A 278 -12.91 4.00 10.31
CA GLN A 278 -13.41 3.13 9.24
C GLN A 278 -12.36 2.16 8.70
N THR A 279 -11.08 2.52 8.81
CA THR A 279 -10.00 1.71 8.24
C THR A 279 -9.18 1.05 9.34
N VAL A 280 -8.60 1.84 10.25
CA VAL A 280 -7.65 1.30 11.24
C VAL A 280 -8.37 0.48 12.31
N ASP A 281 -9.46 0.99 12.90
CA ASP A 281 -10.20 0.28 13.96
C ASP A 281 -10.75 -1.08 13.51
N PRO A 282 -11.43 -1.22 12.35
CA PRO A 282 -11.92 -2.52 11.91
C PRO A 282 -10.79 -3.50 11.58
N LEU A 283 -9.68 -3.02 11.01
CA LEU A 283 -8.51 -3.87 10.77
C LEU A 283 -7.87 -4.35 12.07
N ALA A 284 -7.72 -3.47 13.06
CA ALA A 284 -7.24 -3.83 14.40
C ALA A 284 -8.15 -4.88 15.06
N ARG A 285 -9.47 -4.77 14.89
CA ARG A 285 -10.43 -5.77 15.38
C ARG A 285 -10.35 -7.10 14.62
N GLN A 286 -10.05 -7.09 13.32
CA GLN A 286 -9.88 -8.32 12.52
C GLN A 286 -8.64 -9.12 12.96
N ILE A 287 -7.54 -8.45 13.29
CA ILE A 287 -6.30 -9.11 13.73
C ILE A 287 -6.30 -9.49 15.22
N MET A 288 -7.25 -8.96 16.00
CA MET A 288 -7.33 -9.14 17.45
C MET A 288 -7.40 -10.60 17.92
N PRO A 289 -8.19 -11.50 17.30
CA PRO A 289 -8.32 -12.87 17.80
C PRO A 289 -6.99 -13.60 17.88
N GLU A 290 -6.16 -13.46 16.84
CA GLU A 290 -4.83 -14.07 16.77
C GLU A 290 -3.87 -13.45 17.80
N LEU A 291 -3.88 -12.11 17.93
CA LEU A 291 -3.05 -11.40 18.93
C LEU A 291 -3.45 -11.74 20.36
N LYS A 292 -4.75 -11.91 20.61
CA LYS A 292 -5.28 -12.29 21.91
C LYS A 292 -4.90 -13.71 22.29
N GLU A 293 -5.02 -14.65 21.36
CA GLU A 293 -4.72 -16.06 21.60
C GLU A 293 -3.22 -16.29 21.81
N LYS A 294 -2.36 -15.66 21.01
CA LYS A 294 -0.91 -15.96 20.99
C LYS A 294 -0.07 -15.02 21.86
N LEU A 295 -0.46 -13.75 21.98
CA LEU A 295 0.31 -12.73 22.70
C LEU A 295 -0.42 -12.20 23.96
N GLY A 296 -1.66 -12.63 24.22
CA GLY A 296 -2.44 -12.18 25.37
C GLY A 296 -2.90 -10.72 25.28
N VAL A 297 -2.84 -10.10 24.11
CA VAL A 297 -3.29 -8.72 23.89
C VAL A 297 -4.81 -8.68 23.99
N SER A 298 -5.34 -7.84 24.88
CA SER A 298 -6.78 -7.71 25.09
C SER A 298 -7.42 -6.69 24.15
N ARG A 299 -6.68 -5.63 23.80
CA ARG A 299 -7.15 -4.53 22.95
C ARG A 299 -5.97 -3.84 22.26
N LEU A 300 -6.24 -3.26 21.09
CA LEU A 300 -5.39 -2.30 20.40
C LEU A 300 -6.12 -0.96 20.44
N SER A 301 -5.62 -0.01 21.23
CA SER A 301 -6.23 1.30 21.39
C SER A 301 -5.77 2.29 20.32
N LEU A 302 -6.68 3.17 19.95
CA LEU A 302 -6.49 4.28 19.00
C LEU A 302 -6.23 5.61 19.72
N ASP A 303 -6.08 5.59 21.04
CA ASP A 303 -6.03 6.82 21.85
C ASP A 303 -4.85 7.72 21.48
N ALA A 304 -3.68 7.15 21.23
CA ALA A 304 -2.52 7.91 20.76
C ALA A 304 -2.78 8.56 19.39
N MET A 305 -3.49 7.85 18.51
CA MET A 305 -3.86 8.35 17.18
C MET A 305 -4.88 9.48 17.27
N MET A 306 -5.86 9.36 18.18
CA MET A 306 -6.93 10.35 18.39
C MET A 306 -6.53 11.48 19.35
N SER A 307 -5.30 11.48 19.87
CA SER A 307 -4.80 12.48 20.80
C SER A 307 -4.77 13.89 20.19
N SER A 308 -4.64 14.03 18.87
CA SER A 308 -4.70 15.32 18.18
C SER A 308 -6.10 15.96 18.14
N ASP A 309 -7.15 15.21 18.48
CA ASP A 309 -8.53 15.72 18.57
C ASP A 309 -8.89 16.26 19.97
N VAL A 310 -7.93 16.91 20.64
CA VAL A 310 -8.14 17.57 21.94
C VAL A 310 -9.29 18.58 21.85
N ALA A 311 -9.38 19.32 20.73
CA ALA A 311 -10.39 20.37 20.55
C ALA A 311 -11.82 19.81 20.39
N GLY A 312 -11.99 18.69 19.69
CA GLY A 312 -13.29 18.02 19.56
C GLY A 312 -13.75 17.45 20.90
N ARG A 313 -12.84 16.76 21.60
CA ARG A 313 -13.07 16.22 22.95
C ARG A 313 -13.39 17.31 23.96
N ALA A 314 -12.64 18.41 23.97
CA ALA A 314 -12.90 19.56 24.85
C ALA A 314 -14.30 20.16 24.63
N ARG A 315 -14.74 20.28 23.37
CA ARG A 315 -16.08 20.78 23.04
C ARG A 315 -17.16 19.82 23.54
N ALA A 316 -16.97 18.51 23.38
CA ALA A 316 -17.90 17.49 23.87
C ALA A 316 -18.03 17.55 25.40
N VAL A 317 -16.91 17.67 26.13
CA VAL A 317 -16.93 17.88 27.58
C VAL A 317 -17.69 19.15 27.95
N GLY A 318 -17.46 20.26 27.26
CA GLY A 318 -18.18 21.52 27.51
C GLY A 318 -19.70 21.40 27.32
N VAL A 319 -20.15 20.68 26.29
CA VAL A 319 -21.58 20.41 26.06
C VAL A 319 -22.18 19.55 27.18
N LEU A 320 -21.48 18.50 27.60
CA LEU A 320 -21.93 17.60 28.67
C LEU A 320 -22.02 18.31 30.03
N VAL A 321 -21.03 19.14 30.36
CA VAL A 321 -21.01 19.93 31.59
C VAL A 321 -22.14 20.97 31.59
N ASN A 322 -22.37 21.64 30.46
CA ASN A 322 -23.50 22.56 30.30
C ASN A 322 -24.86 21.86 30.40
N ALA A 323 -24.93 20.58 30.02
CA ALA A 323 -26.12 19.74 30.18
C ALA A 323 -26.30 19.21 31.62
N GLY A 324 -25.42 19.55 32.55
CA GLY A 324 -25.51 19.19 33.96
C GLY A 324 -24.81 17.88 34.35
N VAL A 325 -24.02 17.28 33.45
CA VAL A 325 -23.18 16.11 33.79
C VAL A 325 -21.98 16.57 34.62
N PRO A 326 -21.68 15.94 35.77
CA PRO A 326 -20.47 16.24 36.54
C PRO A 326 -19.21 16.17 35.68
N VAL A 327 -18.30 17.13 35.84
CA VAL A 327 -17.10 17.28 35.00
C VAL A 327 -16.29 15.99 34.91
N GLN A 328 -16.13 15.28 36.01
CA GLN A 328 -15.36 14.04 36.06
C GLN A 328 -16.02 12.93 35.21
N THR A 329 -17.32 12.74 35.35
CA THR A 329 -18.10 11.81 34.51
C THR A 329 -18.09 12.23 33.05
N ALA A 330 -18.18 13.53 32.75
CA ALA A 330 -18.11 14.04 31.39
C ALA A 330 -16.74 13.78 30.74
N MET A 331 -15.64 13.92 31.49
CA MET A 331 -14.28 13.61 31.02
C MET A 331 -14.08 12.12 30.77
N GLU A 332 -14.59 11.26 31.65
CA GLU A 332 -14.56 9.80 31.48
C GLU A 332 -15.34 9.37 30.23
N LEU A 333 -16.53 9.92 30.01
CA LEU A 333 -17.37 9.61 28.85
C LEU A 333 -16.71 10.01 27.51
N VAL A 334 -15.89 11.06 27.52
CA VAL A 334 -15.15 11.53 26.33
C VAL A 334 -13.78 10.81 26.19
N GLY A 335 -13.46 9.89 27.10
CA GLY A 335 -12.23 9.10 27.06
C GLY A 335 -10.98 9.90 27.44
N TRP A 336 -11.12 10.96 28.25
CA TRP A 336 -9.99 11.60 28.94
C TRP A 336 -9.80 10.93 30.30
N GLN A 337 -9.14 9.76 30.27
CA GLN A 337 -8.77 9.03 31.48
C GLN A 337 -7.38 9.48 31.94
N GLY A 338 -7.18 9.62 33.25
CA GLY A 338 -5.86 9.92 33.84
C GLY A 338 -5.47 11.40 33.94
N VAL A 339 -6.36 12.34 33.65
CA VAL A 339 -6.10 13.77 33.90
C VAL A 339 -6.50 14.10 35.34
N THR A 340 -5.53 14.35 36.20
CA THR A 340 -5.77 14.87 37.54
C THR A 340 -6.28 16.31 37.44
N ILE A 341 -7.57 16.51 37.75
CA ILE A 341 -8.16 17.84 37.83
C ILE A 341 -7.53 18.55 39.04
N PRO A 342 -6.92 19.73 38.89
CA PRO A 342 -6.51 20.52 40.04
C PRO A 342 -7.76 20.82 40.89
N ALA A 343 -7.72 20.47 42.17
CA ALA A 343 -8.84 20.72 43.07
C ALA A 343 -9.25 22.19 42.95
N MET A 344 -10.52 22.44 42.62
CA MET A 344 -11.03 23.82 42.58
C MET A 344 -10.82 24.45 43.97
N PRO A 345 -10.28 25.68 44.06
CA PRO A 345 -10.32 26.41 45.32
C PRO A 345 -11.80 26.53 45.71
N ALA A 346 -12.12 26.08 46.93
CA ALA A 346 -13.46 26.15 47.48
C ALA A 346 -14.01 27.56 47.26
N THR A 347 -15.15 27.64 46.55
CA THR A 347 -15.90 28.86 46.31
C THR A 347 -16.00 29.62 47.62
N GLN A 348 -15.32 30.77 47.72
CA GLN A 348 -15.48 31.65 48.86
C GLN A 348 -16.96 32.01 48.91
N GLU A 349 -17.61 31.64 50.01
CA GLU A 349 -18.96 32.07 50.34
C GLU A 349 -19.03 33.59 50.14
N VAL A 350 -19.88 34.01 49.21
CA VAL A 350 -20.31 35.39 49.07
C VAL A 350 -20.99 35.76 50.38
N LYS A 351 -20.24 36.38 51.29
CA LYS A 351 -20.82 37.10 52.42
C LYS A 351 -21.52 38.35 51.86
N GLN A 352 -22.77 38.44 52.28
CA GLN A 352 -23.77 39.50 52.11
C GLN A 352 -23.26 40.90 51.80
#